data_AF-A0A537L4G2-F1
#
_entry.id   AF-A0A537L4G2-F1
#
_cell.length_a   1.000
_cell.length_b   1.000
_cell.length_c   1.000
_cell.angle_alpha   90.00
_cell.angle_beta   90.00
_cell.angle_gamma   90.00
#
_symmetry.space_group_name_H-M   'P 1'
#
loop_
_entity.id
_entity.type
_entity.pdbx_description
1 polymer ?
#
loop_
_entity_poly.entity_id
_entity_poly.type
_entity_poly.pdbx_seq_one_letter_code
_entity_poly.pdbx_strand_id
1 'polypeptide(L)' 'MAARKSALKRAPARPNLDRLVEENRKSGVTDEELREQRASFAYGNAPENSRITKESALTASRTLRLAGA' A
#
# COMPACT_ATOMS: atom_id res chain seq x y z
N MET A 1 -15.82 -13.04 -0.27
CA MET A 1 -15.20 -12.00 0.58
C MET A 1 -15.74 -12.16 1.99
N ALA A 2 -14.89 -12.41 2.99
CA ALA A 2 -15.34 -12.46 4.39
C ALA A 2 -15.95 -11.11 4.80
N ALA A 3 -17.06 -11.13 5.53
CA ALA A 3 -17.71 -9.92 6.03
C ALA A 3 -16.69 -9.10 6.83
N ARG A 4 -16.41 -7.85 6.42
CA ARG A 4 -15.44 -6.98 7.06
C ARG A 4 -15.96 -6.59 8.46
N LYS A 5 -15.60 -7.38 9.48
CA LYS A 5 -16.00 -7.16 10.89
C LYS A 5 -15.67 -5.76 11.41
N SER A 6 -14.68 -5.07 10.83
CA SER A 6 -14.34 -3.68 11.14
C SER A 6 -15.44 -2.66 10.83
N ALA A 7 -16.43 -3.02 10.01
CA ALA A 7 -17.57 -2.15 9.70
C ALA A 7 -18.66 -2.15 10.78
N LEU A 8 -18.62 -3.08 11.75
CA LEU A 8 -19.71 -3.30 12.71
C LEU A 8 -19.56 -2.49 14.02
N LYS A 9 -18.36 -2.00 14.35
CA LYS A 9 -18.09 -1.18 15.54
C LYS A 9 -17.03 -0.14 15.22
N ARG A 10 -17.25 1.11 15.68
CA ARG A 10 -16.25 2.17 15.55
C ARG A 10 -14.95 1.75 16.23
N ALA A 11 -13.81 1.97 15.57
CA ALA A 11 -12.53 1.71 16.17
C ALA A 11 -12.35 2.56 17.44
N PRO A 12 -11.74 2.02 18.51
CA PRO A 12 -11.44 2.81 19.70
C PRO A 12 -10.45 3.93 19.36
N ALA A 13 -10.43 4.98 20.18
CA ALA A 13 -9.44 6.05 20.04
C ALA A 13 -8.02 5.51 20.24
N ARG A 14 -7.09 5.94 19.39
CA ARG A 14 -5.68 5.51 19.41
C ARG A 14 -4.78 6.74 19.27
N PRO A 15 -4.69 7.60 20.31
CA PRO A 15 -4.00 8.89 20.22
C PRO A 15 -2.53 8.77 19.80
N ASN A 16 -1.86 7.67 20.19
CA ASN A 16 -0.49 7.40 19.76
C ASN A 16 -0.40 7.11 18.24
N LEU A 17 -1.38 6.42 17.67
CA LEU A 17 -1.42 6.21 16.21
C LEU A 17 -1.75 7.51 15.49
N ASP A 18 -2.68 8.30 16.02
CA ASP A 18 -3.04 9.60 15.44
C ASP A 18 -1.80 10.51 15.40
N ARG A 19 -1.03 10.56 16.49
CA ARG A 19 0.24 11.29 16.54
C ARG A 19 1.24 10.82 15.48
N LEU A 20 1.44 9.50 15.37
CA LEU A 20 2.35 8.91 14.39
C LEU A 20 1.91 9.22 12.95
N VAL A 21 0.61 9.21 12.66
CA VAL A 21 0.08 9.57 11.33
C VAL A 21 0.37 11.04 11.02
N GLU A 22 0.15 11.96 11.96
CA GLU A 22 0.46 13.37 11.76
C GLU A 22 1.96 13.66 11.63
N GLU A 23 2.81 12.90 12.33
CA GLU A 23 4.26 12.96 12.16
C GLU A 23 4.68 12.49 10.76
N ASN A 24 4.18 11.33 10.31
CA ASN A 24 4.54 10.74 9.02
C ASN A 24 4.01 11.55 7.82
N ARG A 25 2.88 12.26 7.96
CA ARG A 25 2.39 13.16 6.90
C ARG A 25 3.38 14.26 6.55
N LYS A 26 4.26 14.65 7.49
CA LYS A 26 5.23 15.74 7.30
C LYS A 26 6.51 15.30 6.59
N SER A 27 6.85 14.01 6.64
CA SER A 27 8.12 13.52 6.07
C SER A 27 8.11 13.46 4.53
N GLY A 28 6.93 13.54 3.91
CA GLY A 28 6.79 13.30 2.47
C GLY A 28 7.17 11.86 2.10
N VAL A 29 7.04 11.51 0.83
CA VAL A 29 7.53 10.25 0.25
C VAL A 29 8.11 10.57 -1.11
N THR A 30 9.33 10.12 -1.37
CA THR A 30 9.97 10.29 -2.68
C THR A 30 9.37 9.34 -3.71
N ASP A 31 9.50 9.66 -5.01
CA ASP A 31 9.02 8.78 -6.07
C ASP A 31 9.68 7.39 -6.05
N GLU A 32 10.93 7.32 -5.62
CA GLU A 32 11.67 6.07 -5.47
C GLU A 32 11.08 5.21 -4.35
N GLU A 33 10.87 5.80 -3.18
CA GLU A 33 10.24 5.10 -2.04
C GLU A 33 8.83 4.64 -2.39
N LEU A 34 8.05 5.51 -3.05
CA LEU A 34 6.70 5.15 -3.50
C LEU A 34 6.75 3.99 -4.50
N ARG A 35 7.72 3.98 -5.43
CA ARG A 35 7.91 2.90 -6.40
C ARG A 35 8.24 1.57 -5.72
N GLU A 36 9.18 1.57 -4.77
CA GLU A 36 9.58 0.37 -4.02
C GLU A 36 8.41 -0.15 -3.16
N GLN A 37 7.67 0.73 -2.49
CA GLN A 37 6.49 0.35 -1.71
C GLN A 37 5.42 -0.30 -2.56
N ARG A 38 5.12 0.24 -3.75
CA ARG A 38 4.16 -0.36 -4.68
C ARG A 38 4.60 -1.75 -5.14
N ALA A 39 5.87 -1.91 -5.49
CA ALA A 39 6.41 -3.21 -5.91
C ALA A 39 6.32 -4.24 -4.77
N SER A 40 6.70 -3.83 -3.55
CA SER A 40 6.62 -4.66 -2.34
C SER A 40 5.18 -5.06 -2.03
N PHE A 41 4.22 -4.14 -2.16
CA PHE A 41 2.80 -4.42 -1.96
C PHE A 41 2.29 -5.45 -2.96
N ALA A 42 2.58 -5.27 -4.25
CA ALA A 42 2.12 -6.16 -5.32
C ALA A 42 2.70 -7.58 -5.16
N TYR A 43 3.99 -7.69 -4.84
CA TYR A 43 4.62 -8.99 -4.58
C TYR A 43 4.12 -9.64 -3.28
N GLY A 44 4.05 -8.89 -2.19
CA GLY A 44 3.60 -9.41 -0.88
C GLY A 44 2.12 -9.83 -0.84
N ASN A 45 1.31 -9.33 -1.78
CA ASN A 45 -0.10 -9.71 -1.94
C ASN A 45 -0.35 -10.53 -3.21
N ALA A 46 0.71 -11.05 -3.84
CA ALA A 46 0.58 -11.87 -5.04
C ALA A 46 -0.22 -13.15 -4.71
N PRO A 47 -1.22 -13.53 -5.53
CA PRO A 47 -1.94 -14.78 -5.33
C PRO A 47 -0.98 -15.99 -5.37
N GLU A 48 -1.30 -17.01 -4.58
CA GLU A 48 -0.59 -18.29 -4.65
C GLU A 48 -0.62 -18.84 -6.08
N ASN A 49 0.51 -19.41 -6.52
CA ASN A 49 0.73 -19.91 -7.88
C ASN A 49 0.64 -18.85 -9.01
N SER A 50 0.65 -17.56 -8.67
CA SER A 50 0.88 -16.51 -9.67
C SER A 50 2.36 -16.47 -10.10
N ARG A 51 2.62 -15.86 -11.26
CA ARG A 51 4.00 -15.64 -11.77
C ARG A 51 4.57 -14.28 -11.35
N ILE A 52 3.99 -13.64 -10.34
CA ILE A 52 4.42 -12.31 -9.88
C ILE A 52 5.65 -12.49 -8.99
N THR A 53 6.80 -12.04 -9.48
CA THR A 53 8.04 -11.92 -8.70
C THR A 53 8.28 -10.48 -8.27
N LYS A 54 9.18 -10.28 -7.31
CA LYS A 54 9.61 -8.93 -6.90
C LYS A 54 10.16 -8.13 -8.09
N GLU A 55 10.95 -8.76 -8.94
CA GLU A 55 11.55 -8.14 -10.14
C GLU A 55 10.48 -7.74 -11.16
N SER A 56 9.48 -8.59 -11.37
CA SER A 56 8.36 -8.28 -12.27
C SER A 56 7.53 -7.10 -11.74
N ALA A 57 7.30 -7.04 -10.42
CA ALA A 57 6.57 -5.96 -9.77
C ALA A 57 7.35 -4.62 -9.82
N LEU A 58 8.67 -4.67 -9.62
CA LEU A 58 9.57 -3.51 -9.77
C LEU A 58 9.58 -2.97 -11.19
N THR A 59 9.59 -3.86 -12.18
CA THR A 59 9.58 -3.46 -13.60
C THR A 59 8.25 -2.79 -13.94
N ALA A 60 7.13 -3.38 -13.52
CA ALA A 60 5.80 -2.83 -13.76
C ALA A 60 5.55 -1.50 -13.02
N SER A 61 6.16 -1.27 -11.85
CA SER A 61 5.94 -0.06 -11.04
C SER A 61 6.61 1.21 -11.60
N ARG A 62 7.42 1.08 -12.66
CA ARG A 62 8.07 2.20 -13.38
C ARG A 62 7.10 3.03 -14.20
N THR A 63 6.01 2.44 -14.67
CA THR A 63 5.04 3.13 -15.53
C THR A 63 3.68 3.18 -14.85
N LEU A 64 3.11 4.37 -14.73
CA LEU A 64 1.73 4.56 -14.29
C LEU A 64 0.89 4.94 -15.49
N ARG A 65 -0.12 4.12 -15.81
CA ARG A 65 -1.20 4.54 -16.70
C ARG A 65 -2.36 5.00 -15.84
N LEU A 66 -2.66 6.29 -15.89
CA LEU A 66 -3.91 6.82 -15.35
C LEU A 66 -5.01 6.49 -16.36
N ALA A 67 -5.87 5.53 -16.03
CA ALA A 67 -7.04 5.24 -16.85
C ALA A 67 -8.04 6.39 -16.64
N GLY A 68 -8.12 7.30 -17.62
CA GLY A 68 -9.06 8.43 -17.60
C GLY A 68 -8.51 9.79 -18.04
N ALA A 69 -7.31 9.86 -18.63
CA ALA A 69 -6.83 11.03 -19.36
C ALA A 69 -7.14 10.91 -20.86
#